data_AF-A0A3Q9K678-F1
#
_entry.id   AF-A0A3Q9K678-F1
#
_cell.length_a   1.000
_cell.length_b   1.000
_cell.length_c   1.000
_cell.angle_alpha   90.00
_cell.angle_beta   90.00
_cell.angle_gamma   90.00
#
_symmetry.space_group_name_H-M   'P 1'
#
loop_
_entity.id
_entity.type
_entity.pdbx_description
1 polymer ?
#
loop_
_entity_poly.entity_id
_entity_poly.type
_entity_poly.pdbx_seq_one_letter_code
_entity_poly.pdbx_strand_id
1 'polypeptide(L)'
;MSDLSWVPQSCTLPTEEQPLRVAEWDALFAERLQALSRPQPLHLRLDLADGDGVEAQIQDLAERESGCCSFFTFTITSRKDLIHLDISVGQAHEAVLDALAARTAAGQQR
;
A
#
# COMPACT_ATOMS: atom_id res chain seq x y z
N MET A 1 0.48 -23.28 -10.25
CA MET A 1 -0.87 -23.06 -9.71
C MET A 1 -0.71 -22.12 -8.53
N SER A 2 -0.71 -20.82 -8.81
CA SER A 2 -0.58 -19.77 -7.79
C SER A 2 -1.98 -19.37 -7.39
N ASP A 3 -2.34 -19.69 -6.15
CA ASP A 3 -3.66 -19.45 -5.60
C ASP A 3 -3.80 -17.95 -5.28
N LEU A 4 -4.51 -17.23 -6.15
CA LEU A 4 -4.84 -15.80 -6.02
C LEU A 4 -6.03 -15.59 -5.06
N SER A 5 -6.06 -16.30 -3.93
CA SER A 5 -7.17 -16.28 -2.96
C SER A 5 -7.21 -15.02 -2.10
N TRP A 6 -6.36 -14.04 -2.39
CA TRP A 6 -6.24 -12.80 -1.62
C TRP A 6 -7.11 -11.64 -2.14
N VAL A 7 -7.58 -11.72 -3.39
CA VAL A 7 -8.31 -10.63 -4.03
C VAL A 7 -9.82 -10.83 -3.80
N PRO A 8 -10.51 -9.98 -3.03
CA PRO A 8 -11.96 -10.05 -2.91
C PRO A 8 -12.58 -9.82 -4.29
N GLN A 9 -13.66 -10.55 -4.56
CA GLN A 9 -14.38 -10.55 -5.83
C GLN A 9 -14.96 -9.18 -6.23
N SER A 10 -14.85 -8.18 -5.34
CA SER A 10 -15.18 -6.76 -5.58
C SER A 10 -14.15 -6.03 -6.46
N CYS A 11 -12.94 -6.58 -6.63
CA CYS A 11 -11.96 -6.05 -7.58
C CYS A 11 -12.24 -6.62 -8.98
N THR A 12 -13.04 -5.92 -9.77
CA THR A 12 -13.18 -6.16 -11.22
C THR A 12 -11.99 -5.65 -12.03
N LEU A 13 -10.78 -5.65 -11.46
CA LEU A 13 -9.57 -5.36 -12.23
C LEU A 13 -9.03 -6.70 -12.77
N PRO A 14 -8.86 -6.86 -14.09
CA PRO A 14 -8.28 -8.06 -14.64
C PRO A 14 -6.87 -8.25 -14.07
N THR A 15 -6.60 -9.47 -13.63
CA THR A 15 -5.38 -9.95 -12.97
C THR A 15 -4.09 -9.73 -13.81
N GLU A 16 -4.21 -9.25 -15.04
CA GLU A 16 -3.09 -8.95 -15.94
C GLU A 16 -2.56 -7.50 -15.80
N GLU A 17 -3.30 -6.58 -15.17
CA GLU A 17 -2.86 -5.19 -14.94
C GLU A 17 -2.39 -4.90 -13.49
N GLN A 18 -2.62 -5.85 -12.56
CA GLN A 18 -2.07 -5.82 -11.19
C GLN A 18 -0.53 -5.85 -11.05
N PRO A 19 0.28 -6.42 -11.97
CA PRO A 19 1.72 -6.61 -11.70
C PRO A 19 2.58 -5.34 -11.78
N LEU A 20 2.12 -4.27 -12.42
CA LEU A 20 2.98 -3.12 -12.71
C LEU A 20 3.06 -2.10 -11.58
N ARG A 21 2.05 -1.98 -10.71
CA ARG A 21 2.04 -0.98 -9.63
C ARG A 21 2.46 -1.51 -8.27
N VAL A 22 2.25 -2.80 -8.03
CA VAL A 22 2.74 -3.47 -6.82
C VAL A 22 4.27 -3.51 -6.80
N ALA A 23 4.92 -3.62 -7.97
CA ALA A 23 6.38 -3.57 -8.06
C ALA A 23 6.95 -2.19 -7.73
N GLU A 24 6.27 -1.11 -8.14
CA GLU A 24 6.66 0.27 -7.81
C GLU A 24 6.50 0.55 -6.31
N TRP A 25 5.38 0.12 -5.73
CA TRP A 25 5.18 0.16 -4.28
C TRP A 25 6.20 -0.70 -3.53
N ASP A 26 6.42 -1.95 -3.95
CA ASP A 26 7.40 -2.85 -3.33
C ASP A 26 8.82 -2.27 -3.42
N ALA A 27 9.21 -1.66 -4.55
CA ALA A 27 10.51 -1.01 -4.68
C ALA A 27 10.63 0.21 -3.75
N LEU A 28 9.61 1.06 -3.72
CA LEU A 28 9.55 2.20 -2.81
C LEU A 28 9.65 1.76 -1.34
N PHE A 29 8.91 0.71 -0.98
CA PHE A 29 8.91 0.16 0.37
C PHE A 29 10.25 -0.50 0.70
N ALA A 30 10.82 -1.30 -0.20
CA ALA A 30 12.11 -1.94 0.02
C ALA A 30 13.24 -0.92 0.22
N GLU A 31 13.19 0.22 -0.48
CA GLU A 31 14.23 1.25 -0.38
C GLU A 31 14.02 2.22 0.79
N ARG A 32 12.78 2.58 1.10
CA ARG A 32 12.48 3.75 1.95
C ARG A 32 11.66 3.43 3.19
N LEU A 33 11.06 2.25 3.32
CA LEU A 33 10.23 1.91 4.46
C LEU A 33 11.08 1.81 5.73
N GLN A 34 10.84 2.71 6.67
CA GLN A 34 11.50 2.71 7.96
C GLN A 34 10.72 1.88 8.98
N ALA A 35 9.40 2.03 9.00
CA ALA A 35 8.55 1.28 9.91
C ALA A 35 7.20 0.93 9.28
N LEU A 36 6.72 -0.25 9.65
CA LEU A 36 5.37 -0.71 9.37
C LEU A 36 4.66 -0.92 10.70
N SER A 37 3.48 -0.33 10.84
CA SER A 37 2.62 -0.54 11.99
C SER A 37 1.17 -0.68 11.55
N ARG A 38 0.41 -1.52 12.25
CA ARG A 38 -1.02 -1.71 12.01
C ARG A 38 -1.77 -1.31 13.28
N PRO A 39 -2.11 -0.03 13.45
CA PRO A 39 -2.76 0.43 14.69
C PRO A 39 -4.19 -0.12 14.84
N GLN A 40 -4.87 -0.44 13.73
CA GLN A 40 -6.22 -1.00 13.73
C GLN A 40 -6.37 -2.03 12.60
N PRO A 41 -7.31 -2.98 12.68
CA PRO A 41 -7.49 -3.99 11.64
C PRO A 41 -7.77 -3.37 10.25
N LEU A 42 -8.46 -2.24 10.22
CA LEU A 42 -8.80 -1.53 8.98
C LEU A 42 -7.81 -0.42 8.60
N HIS A 43 -6.70 -0.28 9.33
CA HIS A 43 -5.72 0.78 9.12
C HIS A 43 -4.30 0.24 9.11
N LEU A 44 -3.59 0.48 8.02
CA LEU A 44 -2.17 0.19 7.88
C LEU A 44 -1.40 1.51 7.82
N ARG A 45 -0.37 1.63 8.65
CA ARG A 45 0.53 2.78 8.67
C ARG A 45 1.92 2.38 8.23
N LEU A 46 2.43 3.12 7.27
CA LEU A 46 3.76 2.98 6.72
C LEU A 46 4.52 4.30 6.93
N ASP A 47 5.68 4.22 7.57
CA ASP A 47 6.55 5.36 7.77
C ASP A 47 7.73 5.23 6.79
N LEU A 48 7.77 6.12 5.80
CA LEU A 48 8.74 6.14 4.72
C LEU A 48 9.77 7.25 4.98
N ALA A 49 11.03 7.02 4.64
CA ALA A 49 12.06 8.05 4.66
C ALA A 49 11.68 9.18 3.69
N ASP A 50 11.65 10.42 4.18
CA ASP A 50 11.43 11.58 3.32
C ASP A 50 12.61 11.77 2.35
N GLY A 51 12.35 12.46 1.25
CA GLY A 51 13.34 12.75 0.23
C GLY A 51 12.74 13.47 -0.96
N ASP A 52 13.62 14.05 -1.78
CA ASP A 52 13.19 14.78 -2.98
C ASP A 52 12.31 13.91 -3.89
N GLY A 53 11.07 14.35 -4.09
CA GLY A 53 10.09 13.70 -4.97
C GLY A 53 9.36 12.49 -4.39
N VAL A 54 9.66 12.06 -3.17
CA VAL A 54 9.02 10.88 -2.56
C VAL A 54 7.54 11.12 -2.27
N GLU A 55 7.20 12.28 -1.70
CA GLU A 55 5.79 12.64 -1.43
C GLU A 55 4.97 12.67 -2.73
N ALA A 56 5.51 13.30 -3.78
CA ALA A 56 4.86 13.35 -5.08
C ALA A 56 4.70 11.96 -5.71
N GLN A 57 5.69 11.08 -5.55
CA GLN A 57 5.62 9.69 -6.02
C GLN A 57 4.53 8.90 -5.28
N ILE A 58 4.48 9.01 -3.94
CA ILE A 58 3.43 8.36 -3.13
C ILE A 58 2.05 8.90 -3.52
N GLN A 59 1.93 10.21 -3.75
CA GLN A 59 0.67 10.83 -4.15
C GLN A 59 0.20 10.36 -5.53
N ASP A 60 1.08 10.35 -6.53
CA ASP A 60 0.76 9.84 -7.87
C ASP A 60 0.32 8.37 -7.82
N LEU A 61 1.03 7.53 -7.04
CA LEU A 61 0.65 6.14 -6.85
C LEU A 61 -0.71 6.02 -6.14
N ALA A 62 -0.96 6.79 -5.08
CA ALA A 62 -2.23 6.77 -4.34
C ALA A 62 -3.41 7.26 -5.19
N GLU A 63 -3.24 8.30 -6.01
CA GLU A 63 -4.26 8.78 -6.95
C GLU A 63 -4.60 7.71 -7.99
N ARG A 64 -3.58 7.05 -8.54
CA ARG A 64 -3.77 5.95 -9.50
C ARG A 64 -4.44 4.74 -8.88
N GLU A 65 -4.10 4.39 -7.64
CA GLU A 65 -4.73 3.28 -6.91
C GLU A 65 -6.18 3.59 -6.53
N SER A 66 -6.47 4.80 -6.05
CA SER A 66 -7.84 5.20 -5.73
C SER A 66 -8.76 5.24 -6.96
N GLY A 67 -8.20 5.50 -8.15
CA GLY A 67 -8.92 5.41 -9.43
C GLY A 67 -9.30 3.98 -9.84
N CYS A 68 -8.49 2.98 -9.48
CA CYS A 68 -8.74 1.56 -9.79
C CYS A 68 -9.51 0.83 -8.66
N CYS A 69 -9.28 1.23 -7.41
CA CYS A 69 -9.78 0.60 -6.21
C CYS A 69 -10.30 1.67 -5.23
N SER A 70 -11.50 2.20 -5.50
CA SER A 70 -12.10 3.30 -4.75
C SER A 70 -12.45 2.99 -3.28
N PHE A 71 -12.27 1.75 -2.84
CA PHE A 71 -12.45 1.33 -1.45
C PHE A 71 -11.22 1.60 -0.56
N PHE A 72 -10.06 1.87 -1.16
CA PHE A 72 -8.89 2.32 -0.41
C PHE A 72 -8.95 3.82 -0.17
N THR A 73 -8.68 4.21 1.07
CA THR A 73 -8.43 5.59 1.44
C THR A 73 -6.97 5.73 1.80
N PHE A 74 -6.25 6.55 1.04
CA PHE A 74 -4.85 6.87 1.29
C PHE A 74 -4.75 8.25 1.91
N THR A 75 -4.12 8.35 3.07
CA THR A 75 -3.83 9.62 3.74
C THR A 75 -2.33 9.77 3.85
N ILE A 76 -1.78 10.73 3.12
CA ILE A 76 -0.35 11.03 3.10
C ILE A 76 -0.12 12.23 4.03
N THR A 77 0.87 12.11 4.92
CA THR A 77 1.26 13.20 5.81
C THR A 77 2.77 13.32 5.81
N SER A 78 3.28 14.38 5.18
CA SER A 78 4.68 14.75 5.27
C SER A 78 5.02 15.24 6.69
N ARG A 79 6.16 14.77 7.20
CA ARG A 79 6.80 15.17 8.45
C ARG A 79 8.22 15.61 8.12
N LYS A 80 8.92 16.19 9.11
CA LYS A 80 10.25 16.81 8.91
C LYS A 80 11.29 15.93 8.21
N ASP A 81 11.23 14.61 8.42
CA ASP A 81 12.21 13.65 7.88
C ASP A 81 11.55 12.32 7.43
N LEU A 82 10.22 12.25 7.49
CA LEU A 82 9.45 11.04 7.21
C LEU A 82 8.15 11.39 6.51
N ILE A 83 7.65 10.47 5.69
CA ILE A 83 6.32 10.53 5.13
C ILE A 83 5.50 9.41 5.74
N HIS A 84 4.42 9.79 6.42
CA HIS A 84 3.46 8.83 6.93
C HIS A 84 2.40 8.57 5.86
N LEU A 85 2.28 7.32 5.45
CA LEU A 85 1.22 6.83 4.58
C LEU A 85 0.27 5.98 5.43
N ASP A 86 -0.93 6.49 5.64
CA ASP A 86 -2.02 5.76 6.30
C ASP A 86 -2.98 5.24 5.23
N ILE A 87 -3.16 3.92 5.21
CA ILE A 87 -4.01 3.21 4.26
C ILE A 87 -5.16 2.62 5.04
N SER A 88 -6.38 3.07 4.72
CA SER A 88 -7.61 2.62 5.36
C SER A 88 -8.53 1.94 4.36
N VAL A 89 -9.26 0.91 4.81
CA VAL A 89 -10.24 0.20 3.99
C VAL A 89 -11.58 0.05 4.70
N GLY A 90 -12.65 -0.15 3.93
CA GLY A 90 -13.93 -0.56 4.50
C GLY A 90 -13.86 -1.99 5.06
N GLN A 91 -14.72 -2.31 6.04
CA GLN A 91 -14.72 -3.58 6.77
C GLN A 91 -14.78 -4.82 5.86
N ALA A 92 -15.49 -4.74 4.73
CA ALA A 92 -15.57 -5.83 3.75
C ALA A 92 -14.24 -6.16 3.04
N HIS A 93 -13.24 -5.27 3.14
CA HIS A 93 -11.93 -5.39 2.50
C HIS A 93 -10.79 -5.48 3.53
N GLU A 94 -11.13 -5.73 4.81
CA GLU A 94 -10.14 -5.97 5.88
C GLU A 94 -9.13 -7.04 5.46
N ALA A 95 -9.64 -8.12 4.84
CA ALA A 95 -8.84 -9.16 4.24
C ALA A 95 -7.76 -8.49 3.42
N VAL A 96 -8.02 -7.83 2.28
CA VAL A 96 -7.01 -7.19 1.40
C VAL A 96 -5.89 -6.44 2.10
N LEU A 97 -6.22 -5.67 3.14
CA LEU A 97 -5.26 -4.88 3.88
C LEU A 97 -4.27 -5.76 4.66
N ASP A 98 -4.70 -6.93 5.14
CA ASP A 98 -3.89 -7.84 5.95
C ASP A 98 -2.66 -8.40 5.22
N ALA A 99 -2.82 -8.93 4.01
CA ALA A 99 -1.72 -9.39 3.16
C ALA A 99 -1.06 -8.28 2.36
N LEU A 100 -1.65 -7.09 2.22
CA LEU A 100 -0.81 -5.93 1.91
C LEU A 100 0.22 -5.75 3.03
N ALA A 101 -0.23 -5.72 4.29
CA ALA A 101 0.67 -5.62 5.43
C ALA A 101 1.66 -6.80 5.51
N ALA A 102 1.20 -8.04 5.30
CA ALA A 102 2.07 -9.22 5.33
C ALA A 102 3.11 -9.20 4.21
N ARG A 103 2.73 -8.75 3.00
CA ARG A 103 3.66 -8.60 1.87
C ARG A 103 4.71 -7.54 2.17
N THR A 104 4.29 -6.36 2.63
CA THR A 104 5.20 -5.26 2.96
C THR A 104 6.15 -5.67 4.10
N ALA A 105 5.65 -6.36 5.12
CA ALA A 105 6.46 -6.90 6.21
C ALA A 105 7.45 -7.99 5.74
N ALA A 106 7.08 -8.81 4.75
CA ALA A 106 7.98 -9.79 4.16
C ALA A 106 9.07 -9.15 3.28
N GLY A 107 8.76 -8.03 2.61
CA GLY A 107 9.72 -7.24 1.84
C GLY A 107 10.78 -6.55 2.71
N GLN A 108 10.40 -6.08 3.90
CA GLN A 108 11.29 -5.42 4.85
C GLN A 108 12.31 -6.36 5.54
N GLN A 109 12.10 -7.68 5.48
CA GLN A 109 12.98 -8.68 6.10
C GLN A 109 14.10 -9.18 5.16
N ARG A 110 14.30 -8.54 4.01
CA ARG A 110 15.27 -8.98 2.98
C ARG A 110 16.56 -8.17 2.98
#